data_AF-A0A2D0A5C8-F1
#
_entry.id   AF-A0A2D0A5C8-F1
#
_cell.length_a   1.000
_cell.length_b   1.000
_cell.length_c   1.000
_cell.angle_alpha   90.00
_cell.angle_beta   90.00
_cell.angle_gamma   90.00
#
_symmetry.space_group_name_H-M   'P 1'
#
loop_
_entity.id
_entity.type
_entity.pdbx_description
1 polymer ?
#
loop_
_entity_poly.entity_id
_entity_poly.type
_entity_poly.pdbx_seq_one_letter_code
_entity_poly.pdbx_strand_id
1 'polypeptide(L)' 'MDKIRKDDGRDDAKVDLNDPNDISYAAQQAGISAEKYKEYAKAAGTSGRQAIAKYIEEHEKQA' A
#
# COMPACT_ATOMS: atom_id res chain seq x y z
N MET A 1 9.29 21.13 24.17
CA MET A 1 9.82 19.76 24.26
C MET A 1 9.19 18.97 23.14
N ASP A 2 10.08 18.39 22.36
CA ASP A 2 9.94 17.94 20.99
C ASP A 2 8.79 16.97 20.78
N LYS A 3 8.09 17.15 19.66
CA LYS A 3 7.07 16.23 19.16
C LYS A 3 7.79 14.95 18.75
N ILE A 4 8.12 14.11 19.73
CA ILE A 4 8.38 12.69 19.51
C ILE A 4 7.03 12.14 19.07
N ARG A 5 6.69 12.34 17.80
CA ARG A 5 5.74 11.50 17.08
C ARG A 5 6.34 10.13 17.28
N LYS A 6 5.75 9.37 18.21
CA LYS A 6 5.91 7.93 18.26
C LYS A 6 5.68 7.50 16.82
N ASP A 7 6.78 7.17 16.17
CA ASP A 7 6.81 6.28 15.04
C ASP A 7 6.25 4.98 15.63
N ASP A 8 4.91 4.95 15.75
CA ASP A 8 4.15 3.79 16.16
C ASP A 8 4.58 2.74 15.15
N GLY A 9 5.43 1.81 15.62
CA GLY A 9 6.12 0.79 14.86
C GLY A 9 5.18 -0.14 14.12
N ARG A 10 4.46 0.43 13.15
CA ARG A 10 3.68 -0.22 12.11
C ARG A 10 4.56 -0.32 10.87
N ASP A 11 5.79 -0.79 11.05
CA ASP A 11 6.65 -1.17 9.93
C ASP A 11 6.37 -2.62 9.48
N ASP A 12 5.54 -3.38 10.20
CA ASP A 12 5.29 -4.80 9.93
C ASP A 12 4.47 -5.09 8.65
N ALA A 13 4.09 -4.08 7.85
CA ALA A 13 3.28 -4.29 6.65
C ALA A 13 3.58 -3.32 5.50
N LYS A 14 4.84 -2.92 5.31
CA LYS A 14 5.23 -2.22 4.08
C LYS A 14 5.36 -3.22 2.94
N VAL A 15 4.83 -2.87 1.77
CA VAL A 15 5.04 -3.60 0.52
C VAL A 15 6.26 -3.02 -0.17
N ASP A 16 7.21 -3.87 -0.52
CA ASP A 16 8.31 -3.46 -1.37
C ASP A 16 7.82 -3.34 -2.82
N LEU A 17 7.71 -2.11 -3.31
CA LEU A 17 7.28 -1.81 -4.70
C LEU A 17 8.36 -2.17 -5.74
N ASN A 18 9.53 -2.63 -5.30
CA ASN A 18 10.57 -3.21 -6.13
C ASN A 18 10.55 -4.73 -6.12
N ASP A 19 9.92 -5.37 -5.12
CA ASP A 19 9.80 -6.82 -5.06
C ASP A 19 8.50 -7.27 -5.75
N PRO A 20 8.59 -7.99 -6.88
CA PRO A 20 7.40 -8.41 -7.62
C PRO A 20 6.55 -9.44 -6.86
N ASN A 21 7.12 -10.20 -5.91
CA ASN A 21 6.34 -11.16 -5.13
C ASN A 21 5.49 -10.45 -4.10
N ASP A 22 6.04 -9.43 -3.43
CA ASP A 22 5.33 -8.65 -2.42
C ASP A 22 4.18 -7.86 -3.06
N ILE A 23 4.44 -7.25 -4.23
CA ILE A 23 3.41 -6.58 -5.03
C ILE A 23 2.34 -7.58 -5.49
N SER A 24 2.72 -8.74 -6.02
CA SER A 24 1.75 -9.77 -6.44
C SER A 24 0.88 -10.23 -5.28
N TYR A 25 1.48 -10.49 -4.12
CA TYR A 25 0.75 -10.95 -2.94
C TYR A 25 -0.22 -9.89 -2.42
N ALA A 26 0.20 -8.62 -2.39
CA ALA A 26 -0.63 -7.51 -1.97
C ALA A 26 -1.75 -7.20 -2.99
N ALA A 27 -1.44 -7.25 -4.28
CA ALA A 27 -2.39 -7.07 -5.37
C ALA A 27 -3.47 -8.16 -5.37
N GLN A 28 -3.08 -9.43 -5.15
CA GLN A 28 -4.00 -10.54 -5.02
C GLN A 28 -4.96 -10.38 -3.84
N GLN A 29 -4.46 -9.90 -2.69
CA GLN A 29 -5.33 -9.58 -1.55
C GLN A 29 -6.31 -8.43 -1.84
N ALA A 30 -5.88 -7.46 -2.64
CA ALA A 30 -6.72 -6.35 -3.07
C ALA A 30 -7.63 -6.71 -4.27
N GLY A 31 -7.50 -7.90 -4.84
CA GLY A 31 -8.28 -8.34 -6.00
C GLY A 31 -7.93 -7.63 -7.32
N ILE A 32 -6.73 -7.05 -7.42
CA ILE A 32 -6.28 -6.31 -8.60
C ILE A 32 -4.98 -6.90 -9.18
N SER A 33 -4.60 -6.46 -10.38
CA SER A 33 -3.32 -6.82 -10.99
C SER A 33 -2.14 -6.13 -10.29
N ALA A 34 -0.98 -6.78 -10.28
CA ALA A 34 0.25 -6.25 -9.69
C ALA A 34 0.66 -4.89 -10.29
N GLU A 35 0.45 -4.68 -11.60
CA GLU A 35 0.71 -3.40 -12.26
C GLU A 35 -0.17 -2.27 -11.72
N LYS A 36 -1.49 -2.50 -11.64
CA LYS A 36 -2.44 -1.55 -11.02
C LYS A 36 -2.06 -1.27 -9.57
N TYR A 37 -1.70 -2.29 -8.80
CA TYR A 37 -1.30 -2.13 -7.41
C TYR A 37 -0.10 -1.19 -7.29
N LYS A 38 0.90 -1.35 -8.16
CA LYS A 38 2.08 -0.48 -8.20
C LYS A 38 1.74 0.95 -8.58
N GLU A 39 0.82 1.15 -9.52
CA GLU A 39 0.31 2.49 -9.86
C GLU A 39 -0.41 3.13 -8.69
N TYR A 40 -1.33 2.41 -8.05
CA TYR A 40 -2.04 2.90 -6.86
C TYR A 40 -1.10 3.18 -5.70
N ALA A 41 -0.05 2.37 -5.51
CA ALA A 41 0.94 2.62 -4.50
C ALA A 41 1.76 3.90 -4.75
N LYS A 42 2.15 4.13 -6.01
CA LYS A 42 2.78 5.39 -6.43
C LYS A 42 1.85 6.57 -6.29
N ALA A 43 0.58 6.44 -6.67
CA ALA A 43 -0.43 7.48 -6.55
C ALA A 43 -0.74 7.84 -5.09
N ALA A 44 -0.81 6.83 -4.22
CA ALA A 44 -0.96 6.99 -2.78
C ALA A 44 0.29 7.57 -2.10
N GLY A 45 1.44 7.57 -2.77
CA GLY A 45 2.70 8.10 -2.24
C GLY A 45 3.22 7.35 -1.01
N THR A 46 2.83 6.08 -0.85
CA THR A 46 3.13 5.29 0.34
C THR A 46 3.46 3.84 -0.03
N SER A 47 4.35 3.25 0.75
CA SER A 47 4.69 1.83 0.66
C SER A 47 3.89 0.99 1.66
N GLY A 48 2.97 1.57 2.42
CA GLY A 48 2.17 0.83 3.41
C GLY A 48 1.08 -0.01 2.75
N ARG A 49 1.13 -1.35 2.89
CA ARG A 49 0.16 -2.28 2.30
C ARG A 49 -1.29 -1.86 2.55
N GLN A 50 -1.58 -1.50 3.81
CA GLN A 50 -2.91 -1.10 4.24
C GLN A 50 -3.35 0.23 3.62
N ALA A 51 -2.44 1.18 3.48
CA ALA A 51 -2.75 2.48 2.89
C ALA A 51 -3.03 2.34 1.39
N ILE A 52 -2.25 1.51 0.70
CA ILE A 52 -2.47 1.19 -0.72
C ILE A 52 -3.79 0.43 -0.90
N ALA A 53 -4.03 -0.62 -0.09
CA ALA A 53 -5.29 -1.39 -0.15
C ALA A 53 -6.52 -0.50 0.11
N LYS A 54 -6.41 0.42 1.08
CA LYS A 54 -7.47 1.39 1.35
C LYS A 54 -7.68 2.34 0.17
N TYR A 55 -6.60 2.84 -0.44
CA TYR A 55 -6.67 3.69 -1.64
C TYR A 55 -7.37 2.97 -2.80
N ILE A 56 -7.02 1.70 -3.02
CA ILE A 56 -7.64 0.82 -4.02
C ILE A 56 -9.12 0.64 -3.73
N GLU A 57 -9.50 0.31 -2.48
CA GLU A 57 -10.91 0.12 -2.13
C GLU A 57 -11.73 1.41 -2.34
N GLU A 58 -11.18 2.59 -1.98
CA GLU A 58 -11.84 3.87 -2.18
C GLU A 58 -11.98 4.26 -3.66
N HIS A 59 -11.04 3.88 -4.52
CA HIS A 59 -11.08 4.16 -5.96
C HIS A 59 -11.91 3.14 -6.75
N GLU A 60 -11.81 1.84 -6.43
CA GLU A 60 -12.57 0.78 -7.10
C GLU A 60 -14.04 0.76 -6.64
N LYS A 61 -14.39 1.24 -5.43
CA LYS A 61 -15.81 1.44 -5.04
C LYS A 61 -16.50 2.60 -5.76
N GLN A 62 -15.75 3.51 -6.38
CA GLN A 62 -16.31 4.66 -7.10
C GLN A 62 -16.43 4.42 -8.61
N ALA A 63 -15.98 3.26 -9.10
CA ALA A 63 -16.13 2.80 -10.48
C ALA A 63 -17.34 1.84 -10.60
#